data_AF-A0A558BL31-F1
#
_entry.id   AF-A0A558BL31-F1
#
_cell.length_a   1.000
_cell.length_b   1.000
_cell.length_c   1.000
_cell.angle_alpha   90.00
_cell.angle_beta   90.00
_cell.angle_gamma   90.00
#
_symmetry.space_group_name_H-M   'P 1'
#
loop_
_entity.id
_entity.type
_entity.pdbx_description
1 polymer ?
#
loop_
_entity_poly.entity_id
_entity_poly.type
_entity_poly.pdbx_seq_one_letter_code
_entity_poly.pdbx_strand_id
1 'polypeptide(L)'
;MSSSVDKGQLEVGARTGKLADYYEGNYSQASYKVLKPAELTRYTQEKLTLMRNEVFARYGYTFSKNEKLRLYFTKKEWYQAEKVSLDLVLTPIEKKNLLTIQSGEAQATLAK
;
A
#
# COMPACT_ATOMS: atom_id res chain seq x y z
N MET A 1 36.55 -8.24 7.97
CA MET A 1 35.66 -7.41 8.81
C MET A 1 34.35 -7.27 8.08
N SER A 2 33.29 -7.72 8.72
CA SER A 2 31.95 -7.91 8.17
C SER A 2 31.27 -6.58 7.88
N SER A 3 30.67 -6.44 6.70
CA SER A 3 29.55 -5.53 6.50
C SER A 3 28.38 -6.38 6.00
N SER A 4 27.82 -7.12 6.94
CA SER A 4 26.52 -7.76 6.80
C SER A 4 25.51 -6.67 6.51
N VAL A 5 24.91 -6.70 5.32
CA VAL A 5 23.75 -5.87 5.00
C VAL A 5 22.63 -6.32 5.94
N ASP A 6 22.43 -5.55 7.00
CA ASP A 6 21.41 -5.76 8.03
C ASP A 6 20.01 -5.72 7.40
N LYS A 7 19.19 -6.73 7.72
CA LYS A 7 17.81 -6.94 7.22
C LYS A 7 16.81 -5.91 7.80
N GLY A 8 17.16 -4.63 7.85
CA GLY A 8 16.42 -3.62 8.61
C GLY A 8 16.04 -2.35 7.87
N GLN A 9 16.55 -2.10 6.65
CA GLN A 9 16.24 -0.87 5.92
C GLN A 9 14.92 -1.02 5.14
N LEU A 10 13.81 -0.86 5.86
CA LEU A 10 12.52 -0.57 5.25
C LEU A 10 12.47 0.95 5.06
N GLU A 11 12.30 1.41 3.83
CA GLU A 11 12.00 2.82 3.53
C GLU A 11 10.63 3.13 4.14
N VAL A 12 10.63 3.53 5.41
CA VAL A 12 9.50 4.25 5.99
C VAL A 12 9.61 5.66 5.44
N GLY A 13 8.57 6.18 4.79
CA GLY A 13 8.53 7.57 4.35
C GLY A 13 8.66 8.57 5.52
N ALA A 14 8.12 9.78 5.39
CA ALA A 14 8.33 10.90 6.31
C ALA A 14 7.89 10.74 7.80
N ARG A 15 7.68 9.53 8.33
CA ARG A 15 7.20 9.28 9.70
C ARG A 15 8.14 8.34 10.45
N THR A 16 8.77 8.86 11.50
CA THR A 16 9.66 8.12 12.42
C THR A 16 8.86 7.60 13.62
N GLY A 17 8.43 6.33 13.59
CA GLY A 17 7.65 5.69 14.67
C GLY A 17 7.91 4.17 14.77
N LYS A 18 7.39 3.51 15.84
CA LYS A 18 7.57 2.07 16.08
C LYS A 18 6.98 1.22 14.93
N LEU A 19 7.84 0.43 14.28
CA LEU A 19 7.54 -0.39 13.10
C LEU A 19 6.37 -1.39 13.27
N ALA A 20 6.16 -1.93 14.47
CA ALA A 20 5.11 -2.92 14.74
C ALA A 20 3.68 -2.32 14.74
N ASP A 21 3.57 -1.01 14.98
CA ASP A 21 2.31 -0.25 14.96
C ASP A 21 2.06 0.36 13.56
N TYR A 22 3.13 0.59 12.78
CA TYR A 22 3.05 1.35 11.52
C TYR A 22 2.46 0.56 10.34
N TYR A 23 2.38 -0.76 10.48
CA TYR A 23 2.00 -1.68 9.41
C TYR A 23 0.66 -2.39 9.67
N GLU A 24 -0.30 -1.72 10.31
CA GLU A 24 -1.68 -2.21 10.40
C GLU A 24 -2.39 -2.20 9.03
N GLY A 25 -3.20 -3.22 8.76
CA GLY A 25 -3.86 -3.42 7.47
C GLY A 25 -3.68 -4.83 6.90
N ASN A 26 -4.47 -5.18 5.90
CA ASN A 26 -4.41 -6.51 5.27
C ASN A 26 -3.26 -6.61 4.26
N TYR A 27 -2.74 -5.47 3.81
CA TYR A 27 -1.79 -5.39 2.70
C TYR A 27 -0.55 -4.57 2.99
N SER A 28 -0.04 -4.64 4.22
CA SER A 28 1.14 -3.90 4.66
C SER A 28 2.39 -4.15 3.82
N GLN A 29 2.54 -5.35 3.25
CA GLN A 29 3.66 -5.68 2.36
C GLN A 29 3.79 -4.73 1.16
N ALA A 30 2.70 -4.09 0.73
CA ALA A 30 2.74 -3.13 -0.39
C ALA A 30 3.54 -1.85 -0.06
N SER A 31 3.80 -1.57 1.22
CA SER A 31 4.59 -0.40 1.64
C SER A 31 6.05 -0.69 1.96
N TYR A 32 6.43 -1.94 2.23
CA TYR A 32 7.80 -2.27 2.68
C TYR A 32 8.50 -3.34 1.84
N LYS A 33 7.79 -4.05 0.96
CA LYS A 33 8.33 -5.13 0.13
C LYS A 33 7.94 -4.94 -1.32
N VAL A 34 8.89 -5.10 -2.24
CA VAL A 34 8.59 -5.09 -3.69
C VAL A 34 7.73 -6.31 -4.05
N LEU A 35 6.53 -6.04 -4.56
CA LEU A 35 5.57 -7.04 -5.01
C LEU A 35 5.89 -7.48 -6.44
N LYS A 36 5.76 -8.78 -6.71
CA LYS A 36 5.91 -9.34 -8.05
C LYS A 36 4.54 -9.56 -8.70
N PRO A 37 4.40 -9.37 -10.01
CA PRO A 37 3.13 -9.59 -10.70
C PRO A 37 2.58 -11.02 -10.53
N ALA A 38 3.47 -12.02 -10.48
CA ALA A 38 3.09 -13.41 -10.19
C ALA A 38 2.48 -13.60 -8.79
N GLU A 39 2.81 -12.74 -7.82
CA GLU A 39 2.17 -12.77 -6.51
C GLU A 39 0.78 -12.15 -6.54
N LEU A 40 0.50 -11.28 -7.51
CA LEU A 40 -0.76 -10.56 -7.65
C LEU A 40 -1.85 -11.38 -8.36
N THR A 41 -1.46 -12.36 -9.18
CA THR A 41 -2.41 -13.21 -9.93
C THR A 41 -3.33 -14.03 -9.02
N ARG A 42 -2.94 -14.27 -7.76
CA ARG A 42 -3.77 -14.96 -6.77
C ARG A 42 -4.89 -14.08 -6.19
N TYR A 43 -4.84 -12.77 -6.43
CA TYR A 43 -5.81 -11.81 -5.90
C TYR A 43 -6.80 -11.41 -6.98
N THR A 44 -8.06 -11.20 -6.59
CA THR A 44 -9.08 -10.64 -7.49
C THR A 44 -8.83 -9.16 -7.70
N GLN A 45 -9.39 -8.60 -8.78
CA GLN A 45 -9.34 -7.16 -9.07
C GLN A 45 -9.73 -6.33 -7.84
N GLU A 46 -10.82 -6.69 -7.14
CA GLU A 46 -11.27 -5.98 -5.94
C GLU A 46 -10.22 -6.00 -4.81
N LYS A 47 -9.54 -7.13 -4.59
CA LYS A 47 -8.48 -7.23 -3.58
C LYS A 47 -7.26 -6.40 -3.97
N LEU A 48 -6.91 -6.37 -5.25
CA LEU A 48 -5.82 -5.54 -5.76
C LEU A 48 -6.14 -4.05 -5.63
N THR A 49 -7.39 -3.65 -5.92
CA THR A 49 -7.87 -2.30 -5.67
C THR A 49 -7.75 -1.95 -4.18
N LEU A 50 -8.19 -2.82 -3.27
CA LEU A 50 -8.03 -2.58 -1.83
C LEU A 50 -6.57 -2.44 -1.42
N MET A 51 -5.68 -3.32 -1.92
CA MET A 51 -4.25 -3.28 -1.67
C MET A 51 -3.62 -1.96 -2.11
N ARG A 52 -3.94 -1.50 -3.33
CA ARG A 52 -3.47 -0.21 -3.85
C ARG A 52 -3.94 0.96 -2.98
N ASN A 53 -5.22 0.94 -2.61
CA ASN A 53 -5.83 2.01 -1.84
C ASN A 53 -5.41 1.99 -0.37
N GLU A 54 -5.00 0.85 0.19
CA GLU A 54 -4.46 0.78 1.55
C GLU A 54 -3.18 1.60 1.68
N VAL A 55 -2.32 1.60 0.66
CA VAL A 55 -1.13 2.46 0.62
C VAL A 55 -1.53 3.93 0.74
N PHE A 56 -2.50 4.39 -0.03
CA PHE A 56 -3.00 5.77 0.06
C PHE A 56 -3.68 6.06 1.41
N ALA A 57 -4.44 5.11 1.95
CA ALA A 57 -5.14 5.23 3.22
C ALA A 57 -4.17 5.45 4.40
N ARG A 58 -3.01 4.78 4.39
CA ARG A 58 -1.96 4.94 5.41
C ARG A 58 -1.39 6.36 5.48
N TYR A 59 -1.31 7.02 4.33
CA TYR A 59 -0.88 8.42 4.28
C TYR A 59 -2.00 9.39 4.70
N GLY A 60 -3.24 8.92 4.74
CA GLY A 60 -4.41 9.72 5.11
C GLY A 60 -5.28 10.13 3.93
N TYR A 61 -5.09 9.54 2.75
CA TYR A 61 -5.89 9.87 1.57
C TYR A 61 -7.39 9.69 1.81
N THR A 62 -8.17 10.72 1.44
CA THR A 62 -9.62 10.68 1.60
C THR A 62 -10.31 10.18 0.33
N PHE A 63 -11.04 9.06 0.44
CA PHE A 63 -11.77 8.42 -0.67
C PHE A 63 -13.12 9.09 -0.99
N SER A 64 -13.17 10.41 -1.17
CA SER A 64 -14.43 11.14 -1.38
C SER A 64 -15.19 10.70 -2.64
N LYS A 65 -14.48 10.20 -3.66
CA LYS A 65 -15.08 9.73 -4.92
C LYS A 65 -15.53 8.27 -4.89
N ASN A 66 -15.10 7.49 -3.90
CA ASN A 66 -15.36 6.04 -3.82
C ASN A 66 -15.94 5.69 -2.45
N GLU A 67 -17.26 5.72 -2.35
CA GLU A 67 -17.97 5.47 -1.09
C GLU A 67 -17.64 4.10 -0.49
N LYS A 68 -17.55 3.03 -1.32
CA LYS A 68 -17.18 1.69 -0.86
C LYS A 68 -15.81 1.68 -0.16
N LEU A 69 -14.82 2.34 -0.74
CA LEU A 69 -13.47 2.44 -0.16
C LEU A 69 -13.49 3.31 1.09
N ARG A 70 -14.21 4.44 1.05
CA ARG A 70 -14.37 5.31 2.22
C ARG A 70 -14.96 4.53 3.40
N LEU A 71 -16.07 3.83 3.20
CA LEU A 71 -16.72 3.02 4.24
C LEU A 71 -15.84 1.85 4.71
N TYR A 72 -15.03 1.27 3.81
CA TYR A 72 -14.09 0.21 4.15
C TYR A 72 -12.97 0.71 5.07
N PHE A 73 -12.31 1.81 4.70
CA PHE A 73 -11.18 2.36 5.44
C PHE A 73 -11.62 3.12 6.70
N THR A 74 -12.78 3.80 6.70
CA THR A 74 -13.29 4.49 7.89
C THR A 74 -13.61 3.54 9.05
N LYS A 75 -13.77 2.24 8.78
CA LYS A 75 -13.96 1.18 9.79
C LYS A 75 -12.64 0.66 10.37
N LYS A 76 -11.50 1.12 9.86
CA LYS A 76 -10.17 0.73 10.35
C LYS A 76 -9.73 1.71 11.42
N GLU A 77 -9.34 1.20 12.58
CA GLU A 77 -8.93 2.02 13.73
C GLU A 77 -7.68 2.86 13.42
N TRP A 78 -6.76 2.32 12.62
CA TRP A 78 -5.55 3.00 12.17
C TRP A 78 -5.77 4.06 11.07
N TYR A 79 -6.93 4.10 10.42
CA TYR A 79 -7.15 5.01 9.30
C TYR A 79 -7.62 6.37 9.78
N GLN A 80 -6.81 7.38 9.48
CA GLN A 80 -7.13 8.78 9.75
C GLN A 80 -7.07 9.58 8.45
N ALA A 81 -8.19 10.17 8.05
CA ALA A 81 -8.25 11.01 6.86
C ALA A 81 -7.49 12.33 7.12
N GLU A 82 -6.47 12.61 6.31
CA GLU A 82 -5.62 13.80 6.38
C GLU A 82 -5.42 14.38 4.97
N LYS A 83 -5.34 15.70 4.86
CA LYS A 83 -5.11 16.38 3.58
C LYS A 83 -3.61 16.38 3.25
N VAL A 84 -3.08 15.22 2.88
CA VAL A 84 -1.67 15.04 2.50
C VAL A 84 -1.45 15.04 1.00
N SER A 85 -0.32 15.59 0.57
CA SER A 85 0.17 15.51 -0.80
C SER A 85 0.85 14.16 -1.04
N LEU A 86 0.13 13.21 -1.64
CA LEU A 86 0.59 11.83 -1.87
C LEU A 86 1.91 11.72 -2.66
N ASP A 87 2.13 12.61 -3.63
CA ASP A 87 3.30 12.56 -4.51
C ASP A 87 4.64 12.75 -3.75
N LEU A 88 4.57 13.49 -2.64
CA LEU A 88 5.72 13.85 -1.80
C LEU A 88 6.00 12.82 -0.69
N VAL A 89 5.03 11.94 -0.38
CA VAL A 89 5.12 11.04 0.78
C VAL A 89 5.37 9.58 0.40
N LEU A 90 5.05 9.18 -0.83
CA LEU A 90 5.23 7.80 -1.29
C LEU A 90 6.70 7.47 -1.54
N THR A 91 7.14 6.35 -0.99
CA THR A 91 8.48 5.79 -1.20
C THR A 91 8.64 5.21 -2.61
N PRO A 92 9.87 5.06 -3.13
CA PRO A 92 10.09 4.43 -4.43
C PRO A 92 9.58 2.97 -4.49
N ILE A 93 9.63 2.23 -3.37
CA ILE A 93 9.05 0.88 -3.26
C ILE A 93 7.53 0.94 -3.45
N GLU A 94 6.85 1.85 -2.77
CA GLU A 94 5.41 2.04 -2.91
C GLU A 94 5.03 2.45 -4.32
N LYS A 95 5.72 3.44 -4.91
CA LYS A 95 5.48 3.86 -6.30
C LYS A 95 5.59 2.68 -7.26
N LYS A 96 6.63 1.84 -7.10
CA LYS A 96 6.79 0.63 -7.90
C LYS A 96 5.67 -0.38 -7.67
N ASN A 97 5.27 -0.60 -6.42
CA ASN A 97 4.20 -1.54 -6.09
C ASN A 97 2.85 -1.08 -6.64
N LEU A 98 2.53 0.22 -6.58
CA LEU A 98 1.31 0.78 -7.14
C LEU A 98 1.21 0.49 -8.65
N LEU A 99 2.32 0.63 -9.39
CA LEU A 99 2.38 0.28 -10.82
C LEU A 99 2.18 -1.23 -11.06
N THR A 100 2.82 -2.07 -10.26
CA THR A 100 2.66 -3.53 -10.36
C THR A 100 1.22 -3.94 -10.05
N ILE A 101 0.60 -3.37 -9.01
CA ILE A 101 -0.79 -3.63 -8.61
C ILE A 101 -1.75 -3.20 -9.71
N GLN A 102 -1.57 -2.01 -10.26
CA GLN A 102 -2.38 -1.51 -11.37
C GLN A 102 -2.30 -2.42 -12.60
N SER A 103 -1.11 -2.92 -12.91
CA SER A 103 -0.92 -3.90 -14.00
C SER A 103 -1.66 -5.20 -13.70
N GLY A 104 -1.60 -5.68 -12.44
CA GLY A 104 -2.34 -6.86 -11.99
C GLY A 104 -3.86 -6.67 -12.07
N GLU A 105 -4.37 -5.49 -11.73
CA GLU A 105 -5.81 -5.15 -11.85
C GLU A 105 -6.28 -5.30 -13.30
N ALA A 106 -5.53 -4.77 -14.26
CA ALA A 106 -5.86 -4.86 -15.68
C ALA A 106 -5.90 -6.31 -16.18
N GLN A 107 -4.93 -7.13 -15.76
CA GLN A 107 -4.87 -8.55 -16.10
C GLN A 107 -6.04 -9.34 -15.47
N ALA A 108 -6.39 -9.05 -14.22
CA ALA A 108 -7.51 -9.70 -13.53
C ALA A 108 -8.87 -9.34 -14.14
N THR A 109 -9.02 -8.16 -14.76
CA THR A 109 -10.22 -7.79 -15.52
C THR A 109 -10.33 -8.53 -16.85
N LEU A 110 -9.19 -8.76 -17.53
CA LEU A 110 -9.15 -9.43 -18.84
C LEU A 110 -9.36 -10.94 -18.77
N ALA A 111 -9.07 -11.56 -17.62
CA ALA A 111 -9.22 -13.00 -17.42
C ALA A 111 -10.67 -13.45 -17.11
N LYS A 112 -11.66 -12.58 -17.32
CA LYS A 112 -13.07 -12.79 -16.98
C LYS A 112 -13.94 -12.73 -18.23
#